data_AF-A0A2D7PFA9-F1
#
_entry.id   AF-A0A2D7PFA9-F1
#
_cell.length_a   1.000
_cell.length_b   1.000
_cell.length_c   1.000
_cell.angle_alpha   90.00
_cell.angle_beta   90.00
_cell.angle_gamma   90.00
#
_symmetry.space_group_name_H-M   'P 1'
#
loop_
_entity.id
_entity.type
_entity.pdbx_description
1 polymer ?
#
loop_
_entity_poly.entity_id
_entity_poly.type
_entity_poly.pdbx_seq_one_letter_code
_entity_poly.pdbx_strand_id
1 'polypeptide(L)'
;MMYIRGKDVDGEYGDTVVVSEHIRNKRNELLAACDWTQAADSPLSEEKKTEWATYRQQLRDITQFLTESSTVDDITFPKPPE
;
A
#
# COMPACT_ATOMS: atom_id res chain seq x y z
N MET A 1 -0.88 -1.87 22.43
CA MET A 1 -0.51 -1.73 21.01
C MET A 1 1.01 -1.75 20.94
N MET A 2 1.60 -2.91 20.68
CA MET A 2 3.04 -3.13 20.55
C MET A 2 3.18 -4.23 19.50
N TYR A 3 3.62 -3.88 18.30
CA TYR A 3 3.99 -4.88 17.31
C TYR A 3 5.48 -5.18 17.51
N ILE A 4 5.75 -6.32 18.14
CA ILE A 4 7.10 -6.88 18.25
C ILE A 4 7.11 -8.18 17.44
N ARG A 5 7.86 -8.25 16.34
CA ARG A 5 8.55 -9.48 15.91
C ARG A 5 9.62 -9.21 14.86
N GLY A 6 10.81 -8.85 15.33
CA GLY A 6 12.07 -9.05 14.63
C GLY A 6 13.16 -9.00 15.70
N LYS A 7 13.55 -10.18 16.22
CA LYS A 7 14.69 -10.28 17.13
C LYS A 7 15.92 -10.45 16.24
N ASP A 8 16.80 -9.47 16.24
CA ASP A 8 18.19 -9.71 15.93
C ASP A 8 19.04 -9.37 17.16
N VAL A 9 20.06 -10.21 17.31
CA VAL A 9 21.09 -10.17 18.33
C VAL A 9 21.71 -8.77 18.40
N ASP A 10 22.05 -8.34 19.61
CA ASP A 10 22.95 -7.19 19.83
C ASP A 10 22.31 -5.79 19.80
N GLY A 11 21.17 -5.62 20.49
CA GLY A 11 20.97 -4.49 21.42
C GLY A 11 21.16 -3.04 20.94
N GLU A 12 21.14 -2.75 19.64
CA GLU A 12 21.19 -1.39 19.09
C GLU A 12 19.79 -1.00 18.61
N TYR A 13 19.14 -0.10 19.35
CA TYR A 13 17.82 0.47 18.98
C TYR A 13 18.03 1.50 17.86
N GLY A 14 18.46 1.01 16.69
CA GLY A 14 18.44 1.79 15.46
C GLY A 14 16.99 2.01 15.06
N ASP A 15 16.60 3.27 14.91
CA ASP A 15 15.32 3.75 14.42
C ASP A 15 15.13 3.43 12.92
N THR A 16 15.41 2.18 12.53
CA THR A 16 15.37 1.66 11.16
C THR A 16 14.12 0.83 10.93
N VAL A 17 13.07 1.12 11.70
CA VAL A 17 11.79 0.45 11.54
C VAL A 17 10.89 1.30 10.63
N VAL A 18 10.20 0.60 9.73
CA VAL A 18 8.85 0.88 9.25
C VAL A 18 8.55 1.97 8.23
N VAL A 19 9.49 2.67 7.57
CA VAL A 19 9.04 3.50 6.42
C VAL A 19 8.36 2.62 5.36
N SER A 20 9.03 1.53 4.97
CA SER A 20 8.47 0.60 3.99
C SER A 20 7.23 -0.15 4.45
N GLU A 21 7.12 -0.45 5.73
CA GLU A 21 5.96 -1.12 6.31
C GLU A 21 4.75 -0.17 6.42
N HIS A 22 4.95 1.09 6.80
CA HIS A 22 3.87 2.09 6.84
C HIS A 22 3.24 2.27 5.46
N ILE A 23 4.07 2.37 4.41
CA ILE A 23 3.59 2.51 3.04
C ILE A 23 2.88 1.23 2.55
N ARG A 24 3.40 0.05 2.89
CA ARG A 24 2.74 -1.23 2.60
C ARG A 24 1.39 -1.35 3.30
N ASN A 25 1.29 -0.89 4.56
CA ASN A 25 0.04 -0.85 5.30
C ASN A 25 -0.96 0.09 4.65
N LYS A 26 -0.53 1.31 4.28
CA LYS A 26 -1.41 2.27 3.62
C LYS A 26 -1.91 1.78 2.26
N ARG A 27 -1.02 1.16 1.47
CA ARG A 27 -1.40 0.47 0.23
C ARG A 27 -2.44 -0.61 0.49
N ASN A 28 -2.26 -1.44 1.52
CA ASN A 28 -3.20 -2.50 1.86
C ASN A 28 -4.58 -1.94 2.26
N GLU A 29 -4.62 -0.86 3.04
CA GLU A 29 -5.88 -0.16 3.36
C GLU A 29 -6.61 0.31 2.10
N LEU A 30 -5.90 0.97 1.17
CA LEU A 30 -6.48 1.48 -0.08
C LEU A 30 -6.96 0.33 -0.98
N LEU A 31 -6.17 -0.74 -1.10
CA LEU A 31 -6.53 -1.94 -1.87
C LEU A 31 -7.74 -2.67 -1.28
N ALA A 32 -7.91 -2.67 0.04
CA ALA A 32 -9.06 -3.24 0.72
C ALA A 32 -10.31 -2.36 0.54
N ALA A 33 -10.15 -1.04 0.65
CA ALA A 33 -11.25 -0.08 0.48
C ALA A 33 -11.88 -0.13 -0.92
N CYS A 34 -11.09 -0.47 -1.95
CA CYS A 34 -11.57 -0.63 -3.32
C CYS A 34 -11.75 -2.09 -3.77
N ASP A 35 -11.61 -3.07 -2.86
CA ASP A 35 -11.68 -4.49 -3.25
C ASP A 35 -13.06 -4.86 -3.82
N TRP A 36 -14.12 -4.26 -3.27
CA TRP A 36 -15.50 -4.44 -3.73
C TRP A 36 -15.70 -4.05 -5.21
N THR A 37 -14.89 -3.14 -5.74
CA THR A 37 -15.01 -2.66 -7.13
C THR A 37 -14.65 -3.75 -8.15
N GLN A 38 -13.83 -4.73 -7.76
CA GLN A 38 -13.38 -5.83 -8.60
C GLN A 38 -14.27 -7.08 -8.49
N ALA A 39 -15.26 -7.07 -7.60
CA ALA A 39 -16.22 -8.17 -7.50
C ALA A 39 -17.04 -8.27 -8.80
N ALA A 40 -17.33 -9.49 -9.24
CA ALA A 40 -18.19 -9.71 -10.41
C ALA A 40 -19.58 -9.10 -10.21
N ASP A 41 -20.08 -9.15 -8.98
CA ASP A 41 -21.36 -8.57 -8.54
C ASP A 41 -21.28 -7.06 -8.25
N SER A 42 -20.16 -6.40 -8.57
CA SER A 42 -20.02 -4.96 -8.37
C SER A 42 -21.01 -4.20 -9.25
N PRO A 43 -21.72 -3.18 -8.71
CA PRO A 43 -22.68 -2.37 -9.47
C PRO A 43 -22.02 -1.42 -10.50
N LEU A 44 -20.68 -1.47 -10.63
CA LEU A 44 -19.92 -0.64 -11.56
C LEU A 44 -20.01 -1.16 -12.99
N SER A 45 -19.94 -0.24 -13.96
CA SER A 45 -19.78 -0.60 -15.37
C SER A 45 -18.39 -1.19 -15.64
N GLU A 46 -18.22 -1.88 -16.75
CA GLU A 46 -16.95 -2.50 -17.14
C GLU A 46 -15.84 -1.44 -17.36
N GLU A 47 -16.19 -0.24 -17.83
CA GLU A 47 -15.23 0.87 -17.92
C GLU A 47 -14.73 1.27 -16.53
N LYS A 48 -15.64 1.41 -15.56
CA LYS A 48 -15.29 1.75 -14.18
C LYS A 48 -14.48 0.66 -13.50
N LYS A 49 -14.82 -0.62 -13.72
CA LYS A 49 -13.99 -1.75 -13.23
C LYS A 49 -12.57 -1.69 -13.77
N THR A 50 -12.41 -1.29 -15.04
CA THR A 50 -11.10 -1.12 -15.69
C THR A 50 -10.31 0.06 -15.10
N GLU A 51 -10.96 1.20 -14.82
CA GLU A 51 -10.35 2.33 -14.12
C GLU A 51 -9.87 1.93 -12.72
N TRP A 52 -10.71 1.23 -11.96
CA TRP A 52 -10.35 0.72 -10.63
C TRP A 52 -9.23 -0.32 -10.69
N ALA A 53 -9.21 -1.20 -11.71
CA ALA A 53 -8.12 -2.16 -11.89
C ALA A 53 -6.78 -1.43 -12.14
N THR A 54 -6.79 -0.38 -12.96
CA THR A 54 -5.62 0.48 -13.22
C THR A 54 -5.16 1.19 -11.95
N TYR A 55 -6.08 1.75 -11.18
CA TYR A 55 -5.80 2.37 -9.89
C TYR A 55 -5.13 1.39 -8.90
N ARG A 56 -5.66 0.16 -8.79
CA ARG A 56 -5.09 -0.89 -7.94
C ARG A 56 -3.69 -1.30 -8.38
N GLN A 57 -3.41 -1.29 -9.68
CA GLN A 57 -2.08 -1.58 -10.19
C GLN A 57 -1.09 -0.47 -9.79
N GLN A 58 -1.46 0.80 -9.99
CA GLN A 58 -0.64 1.94 -9.58
C GLN A 58 -0.30 1.91 -8.07
N LEU A 59 -1.26 1.51 -7.22
CA LEU A 59 -1.00 1.33 -5.78
C LEU A 59 0.05 0.25 -5.48
N ARG A 60 0.05 -0.85 -6.24
CA ARG A 60 1.04 -1.93 -6.07
C ARG A 60 2.42 -1.51 -6.57
N ASP A 61 2.46 -0.77 -7.68
CA ASP A 61 3.68 -0.30 -8.30
C ASP A 61 4.46 0.65 -7.38
N ILE A 62 3.78 1.46 -6.56
CA ILE A 62 4.42 2.30 -5.52
C ILE A 62 5.37 1.48 -4.65
N THR A 63 4.94 0.29 -4.21
CA THR A 63 5.74 -0.56 -3.33
C THR A 63 6.81 -1.37 -4.05
N GLN A 64 6.82 -1.40 -5.38
CA GLN A 64 7.83 -2.10 -6.17
C GLN A 64 9.16 -1.34 -6.19
N PHE A 65 9.12 0.00 -6.09
CA PHE A 65 10.32 0.86 -6.09
C PHE A 65 10.79 1.27 -4.69
N LEU A 66 10.14 0.75 -3.65
CA LEU A 66 10.46 1.06 -2.27
C LEU A 66 11.75 0.36 -1.84
N THR A 67 12.80 1.15 -1.66
CA THR A 67 14.06 0.71 -1.07
C THR A 67 14.10 1.14 0.39
N GLU A 68 15.00 0.56 1.20
CA GLU A 68 15.12 0.86 2.63
C GLU A 68 15.41 2.35 2.93
N SER A 69 15.79 3.13 1.91
CA SER A 69 16.06 4.57 2.00
C SER A 69 14.92 5.47 1.49
N SER A 70 13.81 4.92 1.00
CA SER A 70 12.66 5.72 0.57
C SER A 70 12.01 6.40 1.78
N THR A 71 11.74 7.71 1.74
CA THR A 71 11.05 8.44 2.81
C THR A 71 9.53 8.47 2.57
N VAL A 72 8.71 8.57 3.63
CA VAL A 72 7.23 8.60 3.49
C VAL A 72 6.76 9.83 2.69
N ASP A 73 7.45 10.96 2.84
CA ASP A 73 7.07 12.23 2.21
C ASP A 73 7.28 12.24 0.69
N ASP A 74 8.17 11.40 0.15
CA ASP A 74 8.37 11.27 -1.30
C ASP A 74 7.24 10.46 -1.98
N ILE A 75 6.41 9.76 -1.20
CA ILE A 75 5.43 8.83 -1.75
C ILE A 75 4.06 9.48 -1.86
N THR A 76 3.69 9.81 -3.09
CA THR A 76 2.35 10.28 -3.41
C THR A 76 1.48 9.11 -3.89
N PHE A 77 0.39 8.83 -3.17
CA PHE A 77 -0.59 7.82 -3.59
C PHE A 77 -1.51 8.39 -4.69
N PRO A 78 -1.88 7.57 -5.71
CA PRO A 78 -2.84 7.98 -6.72
C PRO A 78 -4.20 8.29 -6.07
N LYS A 79 -4.98 9.14 -6.74
CA LYS A 79 -6.36 9.41 -6.35
C LYS A 79 -7.28 8.33 -6.92
N PRO A 80 -8.28 7.86 -6.15
CA PRO A 80 -9.26 6.92 -6.65
C PRO A 80 -10.06 7.54 -7.82
N PRO A 81 -10.47 6.73 -8.81
CA PRO A 81 -11.37 7.17 -9.87
C PRO A 81 -12.79 7.45 -9.31
N GLU A 82 -13.53 8.34 -9.97
CA GLU A 82 -14.94 8.67 -9.64
C GLU A 82 -15.94 7.57 -10.03
#